data_AF-A0AAD7ZUU8-F1
#
_entry.id   AF-A0AAD7ZUU8-F1
#
_cell.length_a   1.000
_cell.length_b   1.000
_cell.length_c   1.000
_cell.angle_alpha   90.00
_cell.angle_beta   90.00
_cell.angle_gamma   90.00
#
_symmetry.space_group_name_H-M   'P 1'
#
loop_
_entity.id
_entity.type
_entity.pdbx_description
1 polymer ?
#
loop_
_entity_poly.entity_id
_entity_poly.type
_entity_poly.pdbx_seq_one_letter_code
_entity_poly.pdbx_strand_id
1 'polypeptide(L)'
;MNQFSFQDLEDYINGAEHGVIYFNMGSIIKTESFPTEIMNEFFQAFSELPHRILWKWESDEMSGKPENVKISRWLPQFDILSNLYNVKFLYTLYYTFS
;
A
#
# COMPACT_ATOMS: atom_id res chain seq x y z
N MET A 1 -15.35 -6.87 -3.79
CA MET A 1 -14.07 -7.48 -3.38
C MET A 1 -13.01 -7.04 -4.37
N ASN A 2 -12.25 -6.01 -4.02
CA ASN A 2 -11.10 -5.53 -4.78
C ASN A 2 -9.90 -6.43 -4.48
N GLN A 3 -9.89 -7.59 -5.13
CA GLN A 3 -8.80 -8.56 -5.09
C GLN A 3 -8.04 -8.48 -6.41
N PHE A 4 -6.75 -8.20 -6.37
CA PHE A 4 -5.90 -8.30 -7.55
C PHE A 4 -5.81 -9.76 -7.98
N SER A 5 -5.94 -10.03 -9.28
CA SER A 5 -5.41 -11.28 -9.80
C SER A 5 -3.89 -11.27 -9.71
N PHE A 6 -3.26 -12.45 -9.76
CA PHE A 6 -1.81 -12.56 -9.76
C PHE A 6 -1.19 -11.80 -10.94
N GLN A 7 -1.80 -11.89 -12.13
CA GLN A 7 -1.34 -11.17 -13.32
C GLN A 7 -1.47 -9.65 -13.17
N ASP A 8 -2.58 -9.14 -12.63
CA ASP A 8 -2.75 -7.69 -12.41
C ASP A 8 -1.69 -7.13 -11.48
N LEU A 9 -1.30 -7.92 -10.48
CA LEU A 9 -0.28 -7.56 -9.51
C LEU A 9 1.12 -7.56 -10.15
N GLU A 10 1.45 -8.58 -10.93
CA GLU A 10 2.70 -8.63 -11.70
C GLU A 10 2.81 -7.47 -12.68
N ASP A 11 1.77 -7.20 -13.47
CA ASP A 11 1.75 -6.12 -14.46
C ASP A 11 1.88 -4.75 -13.78
N TYR A 12 1.22 -4.56 -12.64
CA TYR A 12 1.34 -3.33 -11.86
C TYR A 12 2.76 -3.12 -11.32
N ILE A 13 3.43 -4.19 -10.90
CA ILE A 13 4.77 -4.12 -10.30
C ILE A 13 5.86 -4.02 -11.37
N ASN A 14 5.78 -4.82 -12.43
CA ASN A 14 6.73 -4.81 -13.53
C ASN A 14 6.61 -3.55 -14.40
N GLY A 15 5.41 -2.98 -14.51
CA GLY A 15 5.18 -1.72 -15.22
C GLY A 15 5.58 -0.45 -14.45
N ALA A 16 6.15 -0.58 -13.24
CA ALA A 16 6.55 0.55 -12.41
C ALA A 16 7.98 1.00 -12.73
N GLU A 17 8.15 2.16 -13.37
CA GLU A 17 9.47 2.68 -13.76
C GLU A 17 10.42 2.87 -12.57
N HIS A 18 9.91 3.42 -11.47
CA HIS A 18 10.68 3.65 -10.24
C HIS A 18 10.52 2.52 -9.20
N GLY A 19 9.80 1.46 -9.55
CA GLY A 19 9.42 0.37 -8.65
C GLY A 19 8.17 0.67 -7.82
N VAL A 20 7.85 -0.28 -6.93
CA VAL A 20 6.63 -0.26 -6.11
C VAL A 20 7.00 -0.24 -4.64
N ILE A 21 6.33 0.61 -3.86
CA ILE A 21 6.38 0.57 -2.41
C ILE A 21 5.21 -0.26 -1.91
N TYR A 22 5.51 -1.37 -1.24
CA TYR A 22 4.50 -2.14 -0.52
C TYR A 22 4.33 -1.55 0.88
N PHE A 23 3.13 -1.05 1.17
CA PHE A 23 2.78 -0.44 2.45
C PHE A 23 1.72 -1.26 3.19
N ASN A 24 2.01 -1.60 4.43
CA ASN A 24 1.16 -2.43 5.27
C ASN A 24 1.36 -2.04 6.74
N MET A 25 0.26 -1.79 7.46
CA MET A 25 0.26 -1.35 8.86
C MET A 25 -0.03 -2.48 9.86
N GLY A 26 0.00 -3.73 9.39
CA GLY A 26 -0.34 -4.89 10.21
C GLY A 26 -1.85 -5.02 10.46
N SER A 27 -2.24 -6.00 11.28
CA SER A 27 -3.65 -6.26 11.61
C SER A 27 -4.14 -5.55 12.88
N ILE A 28 -3.22 -4.94 13.63
CA ILE A 28 -3.51 -4.34 14.94
C ILE A 28 -4.00 -2.90 14.79
N ILE A 29 -3.50 -2.18 13.79
CA ILE A 29 -3.93 -0.83 13.50
C ILE A 29 -5.08 -0.91 12.49
N LYS A 30 -6.28 -0.47 12.90
CA LYS A 30 -7.40 -0.27 11.96
C LYS A 30 -7.19 1.06 11.25
N THR A 31 -6.56 1.02 10.09
CA THR A 31 -6.19 2.26 9.40
C THR A 31 -7.41 3.05 8.92
N GLU A 32 -8.55 2.39 8.72
CA GLU A 32 -9.85 3.05 8.51
C GLU A 32 -10.31 3.97 9.64
N SER A 33 -9.83 3.76 10.87
CA SER A 33 -10.17 4.62 12.02
C SER A 33 -9.28 5.84 12.16
N PHE A 34 -8.34 6.04 11.23
CA PHE A 34 -7.47 7.21 11.27
C PHE A 34 -8.27 8.49 11.04
N PRO A 35 -7.97 9.56 11.80
CA PRO A 35 -8.47 10.89 11.51
C PRO A 35 -8.12 11.28 10.07
N THR A 36 -8.99 12.07 9.44
CA THR A 36 -8.80 12.52 8.06
C THR A 36 -7.49 13.27 7.87
N GLU A 37 -7.03 14.00 8.89
CA GLU A 37 -5.75 14.71 8.89
C GLU A 37 -4.57 13.74 8.68
N ILE A 38 -4.55 12.63 9.41
CA ILE A 38 -3.50 11.61 9.28
C ILE A 38 -3.54 10.96 7.89
N MET A 39 -4.73 10.67 7.37
CA MET A 39 -4.89 10.12 6.03
C MET A 39 -4.38 11.09 4.95
N ASN A 40 -4.64 12.39 5.13
CA ASN A 40 -4.17 13.42 4.21
C ASN A 40 -2.64 13.55 4.22
N GLU A 41 -1.98 13.41 5.37
CA GLU A 41 -0.51 13.38 5.45
C GLU A 41 0.07 12.19 4.67
N PHE A 42 -0.53 10.99 4.78
CA PHE A 42 -0.13 9.85 3.96
C PHE A 42 -0.36 10.09 2.47
N PHE A 43 -1.50 10.68 2.10
CA PHE A 43 -1.80 10.98 0.69
C PHE A 43 -0.84 12.00 0.11
N GLN A 44 -0.54 13.06 0.85
CA GLN A 44 0.45 14.06 0.44
C GLN A 44 1.81 13.40 0.25
N ALA A 45 2.31 12.70 1.28
CA ALA A 45 3.61 12.04 1.23
C ALA A 45 3.69 11.04 0.07
N PHE A 46 2.67 10.23 -0.14
CA PHE A 46 2.65 9.26 -1.24
C PHE A 46 2.53 9.93 -2.62
N SER A 47 1.80 11.03 -2.75
CA SER A 47 1.67 11.75 -4.03
C SER A 47 2.99 12.37 -4.50
N GLU A 48 3.88 12.73 -3.58
CA GLU A 48 5.21 13.28 -3.89
C GLU A 48 6.22 12.21 -4.31
N LEU A 49 5.94 10.93 -4.04
CA LEU A 49 6.84 9.84 -4.40
C LEU A 49 6.64 9.44 -5.87
N PRO A 50 7.73 9.27 -6.65
CA PRO A 50 7.64 8.81 -8.04
C PRO A 50 7.31 7.31 -8.15
N HIS A 51 7.19 6.62 -7.03
CA HIS A 51 6.92 5.19 -6.96
C HIS A 51 5.41 4.94 -7.02
N ARG A 52 5.04 3.77 -7.52
CA ARG A 52 3.70 3.22 -7.30
C ARG A 52 3.60 2.72 -5.85
N ILE A 53 2.47 2.92 -5.21
CA ILE A 53 2.23 2.47 -3.84
C ILE A 53 1.17 1.38 -3.86
N LEU A 54 1.49 0.23 -3.30
CA LEU A 54 0.56 -0.85 -3.07
C LEU A 54 0.26 -0.91 -1.56
N TRP A 55 -0.91 -0.41 -1.18
CA TRP A 55 -1.33 -0.31 0.21
C TRP A 55 -2.32 -1.42 0.55
N LYS A 56 -1.94 -2.32 1.48
CA LYS A 56 -2.90 -3.23 2.09
C LYS A 56 -3.89 -2.47 2.99
N TRP A 57 -5.15 -2.40 2.61
CA TRP A 57 -6.20 -1.60 3.25
C TRP A 57 -7.44 -2.43 3.56
N GLU A 58 -8.16 -2.14 4.64
CA GLU A 58 -9.26 -2.99 5.12
C GLU A 58 -10.56 -2.88 4.29
N SER A 59 -10.78 -1.76 3.59
CA SER A 59 -11.95 -1.52 2.73
C SER A 59 -11.67 -1.79 1.26
N ASP A 60 -12.75 -1.91 0.47
CA ASP A 60 -12.65 -1.89 -1.00
C ASP A 60 -12.45 -0.46 -1.53
N GLU A 61 -12.77 0.58 -0.74
CA GLU A 61 -12.73 1.97 -1.18
C GLU A 61 -11.93 2.85 -0.21
N MET A 62 -11.24 3.83 -0.78
CA MET A 62 -10.52 4.87 -0.06
C MET A 62 -10.64 6.17 -0.86
N SER A 63 -11.53 7.06 -0.40
CA SER A 63 -11.78 8.34 -1.03
C SER A 63 -10.56 9.27 -0.89
N GLY A 64 -10.24 10.01 -1.94
CA GLY A 64 -9.15 11.00 -1.92
C GLY A 64 -7.74 10.41 -2.06
N LYS A 65 -7.59 9.09 -2.23
CA LYS A 65 -6.27 8.49 -2.43
C LYS A 65 -5.60 9.04 -3.72
N PRO A 66 -4.28 9.25 -3.72
CA PRO A 66 -3.53 9.60 -4.92
C PRO A 66 -3.62 8.55 -6.04
N GLU A 67 -3.36 8.97 -7.28
CA GLU A 67 -3.41 8.08 -8.46
C GLU A 67 -2.35 6.97 -8.42
N ASN A 68 -1.17 7.28 -7.88
CA ASN A 68 -0.09 6.30 -7.73
C ASN A 68 -0.34 5.30 -6.60
N VAL A 69 -1.42 5.44 -5.81
CA VAL A 69 -1.79 4.52 -4.73
C VAL A 69 -2.86 3.54 -5.21
N LYS A 70 -2.59 2.24 -5.11
CA LYS A 70 -3.57 1.16 -5.24
C LYS A 70 -3.79 0.49 -3.89
N ILE A 71 -5.05 0.19 -3.59
CA ILE A 71 -5.46 -0.48 -2.35
C ILE A 71 -5.97 -1.89 -2.61
N SER A 72 -5.75 -2.79 -1.66
CA SER A 72 -6.45 -4.08 -1.61
C SER A 72 -6.51 -4.65 -0.21
N ARG A 73 -7.59 -5.35 0.10
CA ARG A 73 -7.75 -6.09 1.38
C ARG A 73 -6.81 -7.26 1.51
N TRP A 74 -6.47 -7.88 0.39
CA TRP A 74 -5.67 -9.09 0.36
C TRP A 74 -4.60 -9.00 -0.70
N LEU A 75 -3.36 -9.20 -0.28
CA LEU A 75 -2.18 -9.19 -1.13
C LEU A 75 -1.31 -10.41 -0.75
N PRO A 76 -0.81 -11.18 -1.72
CA PRO A 76 0.03 -12.34 -1.46
C PRO A 76 1.42 -11.89 -0.98
N GLN A 77 1.54 -11.62 0.31
CA GLN A 77 2.73 -11.00 0.91
C GLN A 77 4.02 -11.79 0.59
N PHE A 78 3.97 -13.13 0.63
CA PHE A 78 5.11 -13.98 0.32
C PHE A 78 5.55 -13.84 -1.15
N ASP A 79 4.63 -13.85 -2.10
CA ASP A 79 4.98 -13.73 -3.52
C ASP A 79 5.53 -12.34 -3.85
N ILE A 80 4.96 -11.29 -3.26
CA ILE A 80 5.47 -9.92 -3.37
C ILE A 80 6.89 -9.80 -2.80
N LEU A 81 7.16 -10.45 -1.66
CA LEU A 81 8.47 -10.44 -0.99
C LEU A 81 9.53 -11.27 -1.72
N SER A 82 9.12 -12.40 -2.31
CA SER A 82 10.06 -13.44 -2.76
C SER A 82 10.41 -13.34 -4.24
N ASN A 83 9.47 -12.84 -5.06
CA ASN A 83 9.53 -13.03 -6.52
C ASN A 83 9.53 -11.73 -7.33
N LEU A 84 9.32 -10.57 -6.70
CA LEU A 84 9.16 -9.30 -7.42
C LEU A 84 10.33 -8.35 -7.14
N TYR A 85 11.28 -8.31 -8.09
CA TYR A 85 12.57 -7.61 -7.98
C TYR A 85 12.48 -6.08 -7.84
N ASN A 86 11.30 -5.48 -8.06
CA ASN A 86 11.07 -4.03 -8.06
C ASN A 86 10.30 -3.51 -6.84
N VAL A 87 10.22 -4.29 -5.75
CA VAL A 87 9.49 -3.88 -4.54
C VAL A 87 10.44 -3.29 -3.50
N LYS A 88 10.22 -2.02 -3.12
CA LYS A 88 10.83 -1.36 -1.98
C LYS A 88 9.88 -1.50 -0.79
N PHE A 89 10.37 -1.98 0.35
CA PHE A 89 9.52 -2.27 1.51
C PHE A 89 9.48 -1.10 2.49
N LEU A 90 8.28 -0.70 2.88
CA LEU A 90 8.06 0.15 4.06
C LEU A 90 7.14 -0.57 5.03
N TYR A 91 7.74 -1.13 6.09
CA TYR A 91 7.04 -1.69 7.24
C TYR A 91 7.05 -0.64 8.34
N THR A 92 5.89 -0.15 8.78
CA THR A 92 5.81 0.85 9.87
C THR A 92 5.59 0.18 11.23
N LEU A 93 6.21 0.78 12.26
CA LEU A 93 6.41 0.24 13.60
C LEU A 93 5.19 0.43 14.51
N TYR A 94 5.07 -0.47 15.50
CA TYR A 94 4.19 -0.26 16.66
C TYR A 94 4.70 0.91 17.51
N TYR A 95 3.93 1.99 17.61
CA TYR A 95 4.07 2.90 18.75
C TYR A 95 3.35 2.28 19.95
N THR A 96 4.10 1.84 20.96
CA THR A 96 3.55 1.67 22.30
C THR A 96 3.66 3.03 22.99
N PHE A 97 2.54 3.70 23.23
CA PHE A 97 2.52 4.80 24.19
C PHE A 97 2.78 4.20 25.58
N SER A 98 3.92 4.53 26.18
CA SER A 98 4.16 4.38 27.62
C SER A 98 3.64 5.60 28.37
#